data_AF-A0A936VNH4-F1
#
_entry.id   AF-A0A936VNH4-F1
#
_cell.length_a   1.000
_cell.length_b   1.000
_cell.length_c   1.000
_cell.angle_alpha   90.00
_cell.angle_beta   90.00
_cell.angle_gamma   90.00
#
_symmetry.space_group_name_H-M   'P 1'
#
loop_
_entity.id
_entity.type
_entity.pdbx_description
1 polymer ?
#
loop_
_entity_poly.entity_id
_entity_poly.type
_entity_poly.pdbx_seq_one_letter_code
_entity_poly.pdbx_strand_id
1 'polypeptide(L)'
;MTDTELPLDEARRLVAWLRNALEHQRDLNTEMRRAVAELARAFQESLARAYDAAESGDLERVRRITIENRDAWQAYLQQIIEAAQPRRDG
;
A
#
# COMPACT_ATOMS: atom_id res chain seq x y z
N MET A 1 26.15 8.61 35.99
CA MET A 1 25.09 9.23 35.18
C MET A 1 25.75 9.73 33.91
N THR A 2 25.50 9.09 32.78
CA THR A 2 26.12 9.43 31.50
C THR A 2 25.43 10.68 30.95
N ASP A 3 26.03 11.84 31.17
CA ASP A 3 25.69 13.07 30.46
C ASP A 3 26.20 12.96 29.03
N THR A 4 25.39 12.35 28.17
CA THR A 4 25.58 12.43 26.73
C THR A 4 24.90 13.70 26.25
N GLU A 5 25.45 14.86 26.59
CA GLU A 5 25.14 16.09 25.87
C GLU A 5 25.68 15.92 24.45
N LEU A 6 24.80 15.50 23.53
CA LEU A 6 25.10 15.55 22.10
C LEU A 6 25.54 16.99 21.78
N PRO A 7 26.71 17.20 21.15
CA PRO A 7 27.13 18.52 20.71
C PRO A 7 25.99 19.19 19.93
N LEU A 8 25.76 20.50 20.15
CA LEU A 8 24.60 21.23 19.61
C LEU A 8 24.38 21.00 18.11
N ASP A 9 25.46 20.84 17.34
CA ASP A 9 25.42 20.56 15.90
C ASP A 9 24.97 19.14 15.57
N GLU A 10 25.29 18.17 16.42
CA GLU A 10 24.83 16.79 16.26
C GLU A 10 23.34 16.66 16.60
N ALA A 11 22.88 17.37 17.64
CA ALA A 11 21.46 17.50 17.93
C ALA A 11 20.70 18.14 16.75
N ARG A 12 21.26 19.18 16.11
CA ARG A 12 20.65 19.80 14.91
C ARG A 12 20.61 18.86 13.71
N ARG A 13 21.69 18.10 13.46
CA ARG A 13 21.72 17.09 12.39
C ARG A 13 20.68 15.99 12.62
N LEU A 14 20.57 15.50 13.85
CA LEU A 14 19.58 14.51 14.22
C LEU A 14 18.14 15.03 14.02
N VAL A 15 17.86 16.27 14.45
CA VAL A 15 16.55 16.90 14.24
C VAL A 15 16.22 17.03 12.75
N ALA A 16 17.18 17.41 11.91
CA ALA A 16 16.98 17.51 10.47
C ALA A 16 16.69 16.14 9.84
N TRP A 17 17.43 15.11 10.24
CA TRP A 17 17.19 13.73 9.79
C TRP A 17 15.82 13.21 10.22
N LEU A 18 15.43 13.40 11.49
CA LEU A 18 14.12 12.98 12.01
C LEU A 18 12.96 13.67 11.28
N ARG A 19 13.11 14.97 10.94
CA ARG A 19 12.10 15.70 10.16
C ARG A 19 11.95 15.13 8.75
N ASN A 20 13.07 14.87 8.07
CA ASN A 20 13.06 14.28 6.74
C ASN A 20 12.45 12.86 6.75
N ALA A 21 12.83 12.05 7.74
CA ALA A 21 12.25 10.71 7.93
C ALA A 21 10.73 10.77 8.19
N LEU A 22 10.26 11.73 9.00
CA LEU A 22 8.83 11.92 9.25
C LEU A 22 8.06 12.37 8.00
N GLU A 23 8.64 13.27 7.21
CA GLU A 23 8.05 13.71 5.94
C GLU A 23 7.94 12.53 4.96
N HIS A 24 9.03 11.78 4.78
CA HIS A 24 9.03 10.57 3.98
C HIS A 24 7.98 9.54 4.44
N GLN A 25 7.83 9.35 5.75
CA GLN A 25 6.84 8.43 6.32
C GLN A 25 5.40 8.90 6.08
N ARG A 26 5.15 10.21 6.02
CA ARG A 26 3.83 10.79 5.68
C ARG A 26 3.48 10.59 4.21
N ASP A 27 4.45 10.75 3.32
CA ASP A 27 4.26 10.52 1.89
C ASP A 27 3.92 9.05 1.62
N LEU A 28 4.70 8.13 2.20
CA LEU A 28 4.41 6.70 2.14
C LEU A 28 3.02 6.36 2.69
N ASN A 29 2.59 6.98 3.78
CA ASN A 29 1.25 6.74 4.33
C ASN A 29 0.14 7.19 3.38
N THR A 30 0.35 8.31 2.68
CA THR A 30 -0.60 8.85 1.70
C THR A 30 -0.71 7.94 0.50
N GLU A 31 0.42 7.49 -0.05
CA GLU A 31 0.47 6.54 -1.17
C GLU A 31 -0.19 5.21 -0.79
N MET A 32 0.10 4.67 0.38
CA MET A 32 -0.51 3.43 0.88
C MET A 32 -2.03 3.55 1.00
N ARG A 33 -2.54 4.66 1.58
CA ARG A 33 -3.99 4.90 1.68
C ARG A 33 -4.65 4.96 0.30
N ARG A 34 -3.99 5.61 -0.67
CA ARG A 34 -4.50 5.68 -2.04
C ARG A 34 -4.54 4.31 -2.70
N ALA A 35 -3.46 3.54 -2.62
CA ALA A 35 -3.38 2.19 -3.18
C ALA A 35 -4.46 1.27 -2.58
N VAL A 36 -4.67 1.34 -1.26
CA VAL A 36 -5.73 0.59 -0.57
C VAL A 36 -7.13 1.02 -1.02
N ALA A 37 -7.37 2.31 -1.22
CA ALA A 37 -8.65 2.81 -1.70
C ALA A 37 -8.95 2.35 -3.14
N GLU A 38 -7.96 2.38 -4.02
CA GLU A 38 -8.08 1.90 -5.40
C GLU A 38 -8.35 0.39 -5.45
N LEU A 39 -7.66 -0.38 -4.60
CA LEU A 39 -7.90 -1.82 -4.42
C LEU A 39 -9.32 -2.12 -3.95
N ALA A 40 -9.79 -1.42 -2.92
CA ALA A 40 -11.15 -1.60 -2.39
C ALA A 40 -12.21 -1.31 -3.46
N ARG A 41 -12.01 -0.26 -4.26
CA ARG A 41 -12.91 0.08 -5.37
C ARG A 41 -12.95 -1.00 -6.43
N ALA A 42 -11.79 -1.46 -6.91
CA ALA A 42 -11.70 -2.50 -7.93
C ALA A 42 -12.39 -3.80 -7.47
N PHE A 43 -12.26 -4.15 -6.19
CA PHE A 43 -12.94 -5.29 -5.60
C PHE A 43 -14.46 -5.14 -5.50
N GLN A 44 -14.94 -3.95 -5.12
CA GLN A 44 -16.38 -3.69 -5.08
C GLN A 44 -17.01 -3.76 -6.48
N GLU A 45 -16.37 -3.15 -7.48
CA GLU A 45 -16.83 -3.16 -8.87
C GLU A 45 -16.90 -4.57 -9.44
N SER A 46 -15.94 -5.42 -9.10
CA SER A 46 -15.92 -6.81 -9.56
C SER A 46 -16.89 -7.73 -8.82
N LEU A 47 -17.13 -7.49 -7.53
CA LEU A 47 -18.22 -8.14 -6.80
C LEU A 47 -19.58 -7.81 -7.42
N ALA A 48 -19.82 -6.55 -7.77
CA ALA A 48 -21.05 -6.15 -8.46
C ALA A 48 -21.22 -6.89 -9.80
N ARG A 49 -20.16 -6.93 -10.63
CA ARG A 49 -20.21 -7.66 -11.91
C ARG A 49 -20.44 -9.16 -11.73
N ALA A 50 -19.88 -9.77 -10.69
CA ALA A 50 -20.09 -11.19 -10.39
C ALA A 50 -21.52 -11.45 -9.90
N TYR A 51 -22.06 -10.54 -9.09
CA TYR A 51 -23.45 -10.58 -8.65
C TYR A 51 -24.42 -10.52 -9.83
N ASP A 52 -24.25 -9.54 -10.73
CA ASP A 52 -25.09 -9.39 -11.92
C ASP A 52 -25.05 -10.65 -12.81
N ALA A 53 -23.87 -11.23 -13.00
CA ALA A 53 -23.69 -12.46 -13.77
C ALA A 53 -24.36 -13.68 -13.10
N ALA A 54 -24.34 -13.73 -11.76
CA ALA A 54 -25.02 -14.77 -11.01
C ALA A 54 -26.55 -14.63 -11.11
N GLU A 55 -27.09 -13.41 -11.02
CA GLU A 55 -28.52 -13.15 -11.22
C GLU A 55 -28.99 -13.56 -12.62
N SER A 56 -28.16 -13.35 -13.65
CA SER A 56 -28.47 -13.78 -15.01
C SER A 56 -28.28 -15.28 -15.27
N GLY A 57 -27.80 -16.06 -14.28
CA GLY A 57 -27.50 -17.48 -14.42
C GLY A 57 -26.24 -17.81 -15.23
N ASP A 58 -25.39 -16.81 -15.52
CA ASP A 58 -24.18 -16.97 -16.32
C ASP A 58 -22.99 -17.37 -15.43
N LEU A 59 -22.97 -18.65 -15.04
CA LEU A 59 -21.95 -19.20 -14.13
C LEU A 59 -20.54 -19.16 -14.73
N GLU A 60 -20.39 -19.24 -16.05
CA GLU A 60 -19.09 -19.12 -16.71
C GLU A 60 -18.53 -17.71 -16.56
N ARG A 61 -19.37 -16.68 -16.70
CA ARG A 61 -18.98 -15.30 -16.46
C ARG A 61 -18.65 -15.05 -14.99
N VAL A 62 -19.40 -15.60 -14.04
CA VAL A 62 -19.05 -15.54 -12.61
C VAL A 62 -17.65 -16.13 -12.37
N ARG A 63 -17.37 -17.32 -12.95
CA ARG A 63 -16.07 -17.99 -12.81
C ARG A 63 -14.92 -17.16 -13.39
N ARG A 64 -15.12 -16.58 -14.56
CA ARG A 64 -14.13 -15.70 -15.22
C ARG A 64 -13.85 -14.46 -14.37
N ILE A 65 -14.88 -13.75 -13.90
CA ILE A 65 -14.72 -12.57 -13.04
C ILE A 65 -13.98 -12.92 -11.75
N THR A 66 -14.28 -14.09 -11.17
CA THR A 66 -13.61 -14.57 -9.96
C THR A 66 -12.11 -14.80 -10.18
N ILE A 67 -11.73 -15.37 -11.32
CA ILE A 67 -10.32 -15.60 -11.68
C ILE A 67 -9.61 -14.26 -11.94
N GLU A 68 -10.21 -13.38 -12.75
CA GLU A 68 -9.67 -12.04 -13.03
C GLU A 68 -9.43 -11.26 -11.72
N ASN A 69 -10.38 -11.35 -10.79
CA ASN A 69 -10.24 -10.75 -9.47
C ASN A 69 -9.07 -11.30 -8.70
N ARG A 70 -8.95 -12.62 -8.59
CA ARG A 70 -7.85 -13.26 -7.87
C ARG A 70 -6.51 -12.79 -8.43
N ASP A 71 -6.36 -12.77 -9.74
CA ASP A 71 -5.11 -12.40 -10.40
C ASP A 71 -4.79 -10.91 -10.18
N ALA A 72 -5.79 -10.02 -10.24
CA ALA A 72 -5.63 -8.62 -9.89
C ALA A 72 -5.25 -8.42 -8.42
N TRP A 73 -5.89 -9.12 -7.49
CA TRP A 73 -5.56 -9.10 -6.06
C TRP A 73 -4.12 -9.54 -5.80
N GLN A 74 -3.67 -10.59 -6.47
CA GLN A 74 -2.31 -11.09 -6.33
C GLN A 74 -1.28 -10.06 -6.84
N ALA A 75 -1.57 -9.38 -7.96
CA ALA A 75 -0.73 -8.30 -8.47
C ALA A 75 -0.67 -7.11 -7.51
N TYR A 76 -1.79 -6.70 -6.91
CA TYR A 76 -1.82 -5.60 -5.93
C TYR A 76 -1.05 -5.95 -4.65
N LEU A 77 -1.18 -7.17 -4.13
CA LEU A 77 -0.41 -7.62 -2.98
C LEU A 77 1.10 -7.57 -3.26
N GLN A 78 1.51 -7.97 -4.46
CA GLN A 78 2.91 -7.89 -4.89
C GLN A 78 3.42 -6.44 -4.89
N GLN A 79 2.64 -5.49 -5.41
CA GLN A 79 3.01 -4.07 -5.41
C GLN A 79 3.13 -3.50 -3.99
N ILE A 80 2.23 -3.87 -3.08
CA ILE A 80 2.31 -3.46 -1.67
C ILE A 80 3.57 -4.02 -1.01
N ILE A 81 3.90 -5.29 -1.28
CA ILE A 81 5.12 -5.93 -0.77
C ILE A 81 6.36 -5.20 -1.31
N GLU A 82 6.41 -4.90 -2.60
CA GLU A 82 7.52 -4.18 -3.23
C GLU A 82 7.70 -2.77 -2.66
N ALA A 83 6.61 -2.02 -2.48
CA ALA A 83 6.64 -0.69 -1.89
C ALA A 83 7.05 -0.71 -0.40
N ALA A 84 6.75 -1.79 0.31
CA ALA A 84 7.12 -1.97 1.71
C ALA A 84 8.55 -2.51 1.91
N GLN A 85 9.24 -2.96 0.86
CA GLN A 85 10.62 -3.39 0.99
C GLN A 85 11.50 -2.18 1.34
N PRO A 86 12.34 -2.28 2.39
CA PRO A 86 13.26 -1.20 2.72
C PRO A 86 14.15 -0.96 1.51
N ARG A 87 14.20 0.30 1.04
CA ARG A 87 15.25 0.74 0.13
C ARG A 87 16.57 0.31 0.73
N ARG A 88 17.24 -0.64 0.08
CA ARG A 88 18.66 -0.88 0.33
C ARG A 88 19.37 0.34 -0.20
N ASP A 89 19.47 1.37 0.63
CA ASP A 89 20.39 2.47 0.41
C ASP A 89 21.79 1.82 0.34
N GLY A 90 22.37 1.82 -0.86
CA GLY A 90 23.76 1.42 -1.10
C GLY A 90 24.71 2.54 -0.74
#